data_AF-A0A816YFH5-F1
#
_entry.id   AF-A0A816YFH5-F1
#
_cell.length_a   1.000
_cell.length_b   1.000
_cell.length_c   1.000
_cell.angle_alpha   90.00
_cell.angle_beta   90.00
_cell.angle_gamma   90.00
#
_symmetry.space_group_name_H-M   'P 1'
#
loop_
_entity.id
_entity.type
_entity.pdbx_description
1 polymer ?
#
loop_
_entity_poly.entity_id
_entity_poly.type
_entity_poly.pdbx_seq_one_letter_code
_entity_poly.pdbx_strand_id
1 'polypeptide(L)'
;MIRHVDIAVRQVIRKILHLSAGLSNEFFHLPAKEGGLEFPVLQELVGLAKVKLYRNIALQNDVFLRNIVEMQGSGMNERYLNHLKLGWQPTADDLRSRKDCLLKEKRTAYIQKVHSTGHEVFSTCALTNTWLLNGQRSMKTRMYINAIKLRTNSYETQVTTTRGLDVDKTCRKCHQADESLMHVLQCCESTKGPRYTRHHHVCSRVTMKLAEAGYTVYTEKSLPDPNNTGHLLRPDIIAVRAGQAIVLDVSCVYETSGAAFLNAYNRKVQKYKPLIPAIKEKYDCGQVEVHGLIIGSRGSYHHAQLHIWHNIGFTANDLKFLAINCMENSVRVAAFFGQSIRSSWT
;
A
#
# COMPACT_ATOMS: atom_id res chain seq x y z
N MET A 1 -16.17 -14.81 26.98
CA MET A 1 -15.17 -13.86 27.50
C MET A 1 -14.20 -13.39 26.42
N ILE A 2 -13.40 -14.26 25.77
CA ILE A 2 -12.32 -13.86 24.82
C ILE A 2 -12.82 -13.02 23.64
N ARG A 3 -13.97 -13.35 23.04
CA ARG A 3 -14.57 -12.53 21.95
C ARG A 3 -14.80 -11.06 22.33
N HIS A 4 -15.16 -10.79 23.59
CA HIS A 4 -15.33 -9.41 24.06
C HIS A 4 -13.99 -8.68 24.17
N VAL A 5 -12.91 -9.40 24.50
CA VAL A 5 -11.55 -8.86 24.50
C VAL A 5 -11.14 -8.47 23.08
N ASP A 6 -11.39 -9.33 22.08
CA ASP A 6 -11.12 -8.99 20.67
C ASP A 6 -11.86 -7.72 20.21
N ILE A 7 -13.12 -7.55 20.66
CA ILE A 7 -13.89 -6.33 20.38
C ILE A 7 -13.26 -5.11 21.07
N ALA A 8 -12.92 -5.23 22.35
CA ALA A 8 -12.31 -4.15 23.12
C ALA A 8 -10.95 -3.72 22.53
N VAL A 9 -10.10 -4.68 22.17
CA VAL A 9 -8.81 -4.41 21.51
C VAL A 9 -9.02 -3.63 20.22
N ARG A 10 -9.94 -4.05 19.34
CA ARG A 10 -10.23 -3.30 18.10
C ARG A 10 -10.77 -1.90 18.38
N GLN A 11 -11.63 -1.71 19.39
CA GLN A 11 -12.15 -0.40 19.76
C GLN A 11 -11.04 0.53 20.27
N VAL A 12 -10.12 0.02 21.09
CA VAL A 12 -8.95 0.76 21.58
C VAL A 12 -8.04 1.16 20.42
N ILE A 13 -7.73 0.24 19.50
CA ILE A 13 -6.89 0.55 18.33
C ILE A 13 -7.56 1.62 17.46
N ARG A 14 -8.86 1.52 17.19
CA ARG A 14 -9.60 2.55 16.43
C ARG A 14 -9.53 3.91 17.11
N LYS A 15 -9.65 3.96 18.44
CA LYS A 15 -9.56 5.20 19.22
C LYS A 15 -8.16 5.81 19.13
N ILE A 16 -7.12 5.01 19.35
CA ILE A 16 -5.71 5.46 19.32
C ILE A 16 -5.34 5.97 17.93
N LEU A 17 -5.75 5.26 16.88
CA LEU A 17 -5.41 5.58 15.50
C LEU A 17 -6.43 6.50 14.81
N HIS A 18 -7.42 7.02 15.54
CA HIS A 18 -8.50 7.86 15.01
C HIS A 18 -9.16 7.29 13.73
N LEU A 19 -9.38 5.98 13.69
CA LEU A 19 -9.95 5.28 12.53
C LEU A 19 -11.47 5.26 12.61
N SER A 20 -12.14 5.30 11.45
CA SER A 20 -13.60 5.26 11.39
C SER A 20 -14.16 3.94 11.95
N ALA A 21 -15.36 3.99 12.51
CA ALA A 21 -16.06 2.78 12.94
C ALA A 21 -16.33 1.82 11.77
N GLY A 22 -16.50 2.37 10.56
CA GLY A 22 -16.75 1.61 9.33
C GLY A 22 -15.54 0.89 8.74
N LEU A 23 -14.30 1.14 9.21
CA LEU A 23 -13.11 0.44 8.70
C LEU A 23 -13.25 -1.08 8.92
N SER A 24 -12.86 -1.87 7.92
CA SER A 24 -12.94 -3.33 7.95
C SER A 24 -12.14 -3.93 9.13
N ASN A 25 -12.71 -4.94 9.79
CA ASN A 25 -12.04 -5.63 10.90
C ASN A 25 -10.86 -6.49 10.41
N GLU A 26 -10.94 -6.99 9.18
CA GLU A 26 -9.93 -7.84 8.58
C GLU A 26 -8.58 -7.11 8.45
N PHE A 27 -8.59 -5.80 8.16
CA PHE A 27 -7.38 -4.97 8.09
C PHE A 27 -6.51 -5.05 9.35
N PHE A 28 -7.12 -5.10 10.54
CA PHE A 28 -6.39 -5.18 11.81
C PHE A 28 -5.62 -6.50 11.93
N HIS A 29 -6.14 -7.56 11.33
CA HIS A 29 -5.68 -8.93 11.53
C HIS A 29 -4.83 -9.47 10.38
N LEU A 30 -4.84 -8.79 9.22
CA LEU A 30 -3.98 -9.16 8.11
C LEU A 30 -2.50 -8.94 8.46
N PRO A 31 -1.59 -9.78 7.95
CA PRO A 31 -0.15 -9.63 8.17
C PRO A 31 0.35 -8.26 7.72
N ALA A 32 1.31 -7.68 8.43
CA ALA A 32 1.87 -6.40 8.05
C ALA A 32 2.61 -6.48 6.73
N LYS A 33 3.29 -7.60 6.44
CA LYS A 33 3.88 -7.84 5.11
C LYS A 33 2.85 -7.78 3.96
N GLU A 34 1.56 -7.92 4.27
CA GLU A 34 0.44 -7.82 3.31
C GLU A 34 -0.30 -6.47 3.37
N GLY A 35 0.16 -5.54 4.21
CA GLY A 35 -0.44 -4.23 4.38
C GLY A 35 -1.49 -4.13 5.48
N GLY A 36 -1.61 -5.14 6.37
CA GLY A 36 -2.44 -5.07 7.57
C GLY A 36 -1.69 -4.62 8.83
N LEU A 37 -2.35 -4.61 9.99
CA LEU A 37 -1.72 -4.22 11.26
C LEU A 37 -1.19 -5.39 12.09
N GLU A 38 -1.42 -6.64 11.66
CA GLU A 38 -0.91 -7.85 12.29
C GLU A 38 -1.33 -8.06 13.76
N PHE A 39 -2.46 -7.50 14.18
CA PHE A 39 -3.02 -7.82 15.49
C PHE A 39 -3.65 -9.23 15.46
N PRO A 40 -3.30 -10.12 16.40
CA PRO A 40 -3.90 -11.44 16.44
C PRO A 40 -5.39 -11.36 16.76
N VAL A 41 -6.17 -12.34 16.28
CA VAL A 41 -7.50 -12.62 16.81
C VAL A 41 -7.29 -13.53 18.03
N LEU A 42 -7.50 -13.02 19.23
CA LEU A 42 -7.22 -13.73 20.47
C LEU A 42 -8.08 -14.99 20.59
N GLN A 43 -9.34 -14.93 20.13
CA GLN A 43 -10.21 -16.10 20.14
C GLN A 43 -9.62 -17.27 19.33
N GLU A 44 -9.04 -16.99 18.17
CA GLU A 44 -8.41 -18.00 17.32
C GLU A 44 -7.07 -18.47 17.90
N LEU A 45 -6.24 -17.52 18.35
CA LEU A 45 -4.91 -17.81 18.91
C LEU A 45 -5.02 -18.67 20.16
N VAL A 46 -5.88 -18.27 21.10
CA VAL A 46 -6.13 -19.01 22.34
C VAL A 46 -6.83 -20.33 22.04
N GLY A 47 -7.78 -20.36 21.11
CA GLY A 47 -8.45 -21.58 20.69
C GLY A 47 -7.46 -22.63 20.17
N LEU A 48 -6.60 -22.26 19.21
CA LEU A 48 -5.59 -23.15 18.65
C LEU A 48 -4.60 -23.63 19.72
N ALA A 49 -4.17 -22.74 20.62
CA ALA A 49 -3.29 -23.10 21.73
C ALA A 49 -3.95 -24.09 22.71
N LYS A 50 -5.23 -23.88 23.04
CA LYS A 50 -5.99 -24.78 23.93
C LYS A 50 -6.21 -26.14 23.30
N VAL A 51 -6.64 -26.21 22.03
CA VAL A 51 -6.81 -27.49 21.33
C VAL A 51 -5.48 -28.23 21.22
N LYS A 52 -4.38 -27.53 20.90
CA LYS A 52 -3.04 -28.13 20.88
C LYS A 52 -2.63 -28.69 22.25
N LEU A 53 -2.92 -27.96 23.33
CA LEU A 53 -2.64 -28.41 24.69
C LEU A 53 -3.43 -29.69 25.02
N TYR A 54 -4.74 -29.69 24.83
CA TYR A 54 -5.59 -30.86 25.11
C TYR A 54 -5.18 -32.08 24.29
N ARG A 55 -4.88 -31.87 22.99
CA ARG A 55 -4.32 -32.92 22.13
C ARG A 55 -3.03 -33.50 22.72
N ASN A 56 -2.09 -32.64 23.11
CA ASN A 56 -0.79 -33.10 23.61
C ASN A 56 -0.92 -33.87 24.92
N ILE A 57 -1.86 -33.49 25.79
CA ILE A 57 -2.18 -34.20 27.04
C ILE A 57 -2.84 -35.56 26.73
N ALA A 58 -3.80 -35.59 25.81
CA ALA A 58 -4.50 -36.83 25.42
C ALA A 58 -3.56 -37.89 24.79
N LEU A 59 -2.47 -37.45 24.15
CA LEU A 59 -1.44 -38.32 23.58
C LEU A 59 -0.38 -38.80 24.60
N GLN A 60 -0.39 -38.31 25.83
CA GLN A 60 0.53 -38.79 26.86
C GLN A 60 0.12 -40.18 27.36
N ASN A 61 1.10 -40.99 27.77
CA ASN A 61 0.85 -42.30 28.38
C ASN A 61 0.29 -42.21 29.81
N ASP A 62 0.22 -41.03 30.40
CA ASP A 62 -0.32 -40.81 31.74
C ASP A 62 -1.86 -40.97 31.76
N VAL A 63 -2.35 -41.89 32.60
CA VAL A 63 -3.79 -42.21 32.72
C VAL A 63 -4.55 -41.10 33.45
N PHE A 64 -3.94 -40.48 34.45
CA PHE A 64 -4.57 -39.41 35.23
C PHE A 64 -4.81 -38.18 34.38
N LEU A 65 -3.82 -37.78 33.57
CA LEU A 65 -3.92 -36.66 32.66
C LEU A 65 -4.97 -36.89 31.55
N ARG A 66 -5.07 -38.11 31.02
CA ARG A 66 -6.12 -38.48 30.06
C ARG A 66 -7.52 -38.37 30.66
N ASN A 67 -7.72 -38.90 31.86
CA ASN A 67 -8.98 -38.79 32.58
C ASN A 67 -9.38 -37.32 32.86
N ILE A 68 -8.43 -36.44 33.17
CA ILE A 68 -8.72 -35.00 33.35
C ILE A 68 -9.27 -34.37 32.06
N VAL A 69 -8.69 -34.68 30.91
CA VAL A 69 -9.15 -34.13 29.62
C VAL A 69 -10.54 -34.65 29.28
N GLU A 70 -10.81 -35.93 29.53
CA GLU A 70 -12.10 -36.56 29.24
C GLU A 70 -13.22 -36.09 30.18
N MET A 71 -12.94 -35.95 31.48
CA MET A 71 -13.96 -35.61 32.49
C MET A 71 -14.16 -34.10 32.69
N GLN A 72 -13.09 -33.30 32.69
CA GLN A 72 -13.17 -31.85 32.98
C GLN A 72 -12.90 -30.97 31.75
N GLY A 73 -12.08 -31.46 30.82
CA GLY A 73 -11.67 -30.72 29.62
C GLY A 73 -12.63 -30.80 28.45
N SER A 74 -13.51 -31.81 28.40
CA SER A 74 -14.32 -32.17 27.22
C SER A 74 -15.21 -31.03 26.74
N GLY A 75 -16.07 -30.48 27.60
CA GLY A 75 -16.97 -29.38 27.21
C GLY A 75 -16.27 -28.07 26.87
N MET A 76 -15.12 -27.76 27.50
CA MET A 76 -14.32 -26.58 27.15
C MET A 76 -13.56 -26.76 25.83
N ASN A 77 -12.95 -27.94 25.63
CA ASN A 77 -12.23 -28.27 24.41
C ASN A 77 -13.20 -28.35 23.22
N GLU A 78 -14.37 -28.95 23.41
CA GLU A 78 -15.44 -29.04 22.41
C GLU A 78 -15.88 -27.66 21.92
N ARG A 79 -16.03 -26.67 22.82
CA ARG A 79 -16.34 -25.28 22.41
C ARG A 79 -15.28 -24.69 21.49
N TYR A 80 -13.99 -24.94 21.75
CA TYR A 80 -12.91 -24.48 20.88
C TYR A 80 -12.86 -25.25 19.57
N LEU A 81 -13.05 -26.57 19.60
CA LEU A 81 -13.12 -27.42 18.41
C LEU A 81 -14.27 -26.97 17.49
N ASN A 82 -15.47 -26.78 18.03
CA ASN A 82 -16.64 -26.30 17.29
C ASN A 82 -16.40 -24.89 16.71
N HIS A 83 -15.84 -23.97 17.50
CA HIS A 83 -15.53 -22.63 17.01
C HIS A 83 -14.49 -22.63 15.89
N LEU A 84 -13.46 -23.46 16.02
CA LEU A 84 -12.40 -23.62 15.02
C LEU A 84 -12.81 -24.54 13.86
N LYS A 85 -13.99 -25.16 13.90
CA LYS A 85 -14.46 -26.16 12.94
C LYS A 85 -13.48 -27.32 12.78
N LEU A 86 -13.00 -27.85 13.90
CA LEU A 86 -12.09 -28.99 13.98
C LEU A 86 -12.83 -30.21 14.53
N GLY A 87 -12.47 -31.40 14.04
CA GLY A 87 -12.96 -32.67 14.59
C GLY A 87 -12.38 -32.98 15.98
N TRP A 88 -12.92 -34.02 16.62
CA TRP A 88 -12.38 -34.52 17.89
C TRP A 88 -10.93 -35.01 17.69
N GLN A 89 -10.04 -34.66 18.63
CA GLN A 89 -8.61 -35.00 18.60
C GLN A 89 -7.91 -34.70 17.26
N PRO A 90 -7.82 -33.40 16.86
CA PRO A 90 -7.20 -33.04 15.59
C PRO A 90 -5.71 -33.37 15.58
N THR A 91 -5.19 -33.74 14.41
CA THR A 91 -3.77 -33.94 14.17
C THR A 91 -3.01 -32.61 14.20
N ALA A 92 -1.67 -32.68 14.21
CA ALA A 92 -0.84 -31.48 14.08
C ALA A 92 -1.05 -30.78 12.72
N ASP A 93 -1.34 -31.56 11.66
CA ASP A 93 -1.58 -31.05 10.32
C ASP A 93 -2.96 -30.43 10.18
N ASP A 94 -3.97 -30.94 10.90
CA ASP A 94 -5.29 -30.30 10.98
C ASP A 94 -5.19 -28.90 11.61
N LEU A 95 -4.41 -28.78 12.69
CA LEU A 95 -4.19 -27.49 13.35
C LEU A 95 -3.45 -26.50 12.44
N ARG A 96 -2.43 -26.96 11.71
CA ARG A 96 -1.69 -26.14 10.76
C ARG A 96 -2.59 -25.69 9.61
N SER A 97 -3.30 -26.62 9.00
CA SER A 97 -4.24 -26.37 7.91
C SER A 97 -5.35 -25.41 8.35
N ARG A 98 -5.87 -25.56 9.57
CA ARG A 98 -6.90 -24.64 10.07
C ARG A 98 -6.37 -23.23 10.30
N LYS A 99 -5.15 -23.08 10.82
CA LYS A 99 -4.48 -21.78 10.95
C LYS A 99 -4.36 -21.08 9.60
N ASP A 100 -3.95 -21.81 8.56
CA ASP A 100 -3.81 -21.26 7.21
C ASP A 100 -5.18 -20.90 6.59
N CYS A 101 -6.19 -21.74 6.84
CA CYS A 101 -7.56 -21.48 6.40
C CYS A 101 -8.16 -20.22 7.05
N LEU A 102 -7.96 -20.04 8.36
CA LEU A 102 -8.38 -18.82 9.08
C LEU A 102 -7.77 -17.54 8.48
N LEU A 103 -6.51 -17.59 8.03
CA LEU A 103 -5.88 -16.46 7.36
C LEU A 103 -6.46 -16.25 5.96
N LYS A 104 -6.69 -17.31 5.20
CA LYS A 104 -7.33 -17.26 3.88
C LYS A 104 -8.73 -16.66 3.94
N GLU A 105 -9.54 -17.07 4.93
CA GLU A 105 -10.88 -16.54 5.19
C GLU A 105 -10.83 -15.01 5.40
N LYS A 106 -9.88 -14.51 6.20
CA LYS A 106 -9.68 -13.07 6.43
C LYS A 106 -9.31 -12.33 5.14
N ARG A 107 -8.40 -12.88 4.33
CA ARG A 107 -8.01 -12.30 3.04
C ARG A 107 -9.19 -12.18 2.09
N THR A 108 -9.96 -13.26 1.94
CA THR A 108 -11.17 -13.28 1.09
C THR A 108 -12.20 -12.25 1.57
N ALA A 109 -12.45 -12.19 2.88
CA ALA A 109 -13.37 -11.23 3.45
C ALA A 109 -12.90 -9.77 3.27
N TYR A 110 -11.59 -9.51 3.33
CA TYR A 110 -11.04 -8.17 3.13
C TYR A 110 -11.16 -7.69 1.69
N ILE A 111 -10.84 -8.54 0.71
CA ILE A 111 -10.86 -8.19 -0.72
C ILE A 111 -12.26 -7.73 -1.19
N GLN A 112 -13.32 -8.21 -0.55
CA GLN A 112 -14.70 -7.78 -0.82
C GLN A 112 -15.03 -6.39 -0.27
N LYS A 113 -14.15 -5.78 0.53
CA LYS A 113 -14.36 -4.46 1.14
C LYS A 113 -13.70 -3.39 0.29
N VAL A 114 -14.33 -2.22 0.19
CA VAL A 114 -13.77 -1.02 -0.45
C VAL A 114 -12.45 -0.53 0.18
N HIS A 115 -12.17 -0.89 1.43
CA HIS A 115 -10.87 -0.59 2.06
C HIS A 115 -9.70 -1.36 1.42
N SER A 116 -10.00 -2.44 0.69
CA SER A 116 -8.99 -3.28 0.02
C SER A 116 -8.59 -2.81 -1.37
N THR A 117 -9.10 -1.68 -1.89
CA THR A 117 -8.66 -1.19 -3.21
C THR A 117 -7.15 -1.01 -3.22
N GLY A 118 -6.46 -1.71 -4.13
CA GLY A 118 -5.00 -1.76 -4.19
C GLY A 118 -4.30 -2.78 -3.31
N HIS A 119 -5.05 -3.58 -2.55
CA HIS A 119 -4.48 -4.59 -1.65
C HIS A 119 -3.61 -5.60 -2.39
N GLU A 120 -3.94 -5.95 -3.64
CA GLU A 120 -3.09 -6.75 -4.53
C GLU A 120 -1.65 -6.20 -4.65
N VAL A 121 -1.51 -4.88 -4.78
CA VAL A 121 -0.20 -4.22 -4.89
C VAL A 121 0.51 -4.24 -3.53
N PHE A 122 -0.25 -4.02 -2.47
CA PHE A 122 0.31 -3.98 -1.11
C PHE A 122 0.73 -5.36 -0.63
N SER A 123 -0.02 -6.41 -0.98
CA SER A 123 0.24 -7.78 -0.54
C SER A 123 1.43 -8.42 -1.23
N THR A 124 1.75 -7.97 -2.44
CA THR A 124 2.86 -8.48 -3.25
C THR A 124 4.19 -7.75 -3.00
N CYS A 125 4.19 -6.65 -2.23
CA CYS A 125 5.38 -5.84 -1.97
C CYS A 125 5.59 -5.52 -0.48
N ALA A 126 6.03 -6.53 0.27
CA ALA A 126 6.30 -6.43 1.72
C ALA A 126 7.27 -5.30 2.09
N LEU A 127 8.21 -4.97 1.20
CA LEU A 127 9.15 -3.85 1.35
C LEU A 127 8.44 -2.55 1.74
N THR A 128 7.32 -2.27 1.07
CA THR A 128 6.56 -1.02 1.22
C THR A 128 5.62 -1.00 2.42
N ASN A 129 5.50 -2.12 3.14
CA ASN A 129 4.64 -2.24 4.32
C ASN A 129 5.41 -2.18 5.64
N THR A 130 6.74 -2.12 5.59
CA THR A 130 7.61 -2.16 6.78
C THR A 130 7.32 -1.05 7.80
N TRP A 131 6.73 0.07 7.36
CA TRP A 131 6.34 1.18 8.22
C TRP A 131 5.14 0.87 9.13
N LEU A 132 4.36 -0.17 8.86
CA LEU A 132 3.14 -0.49 9.63
C LEU A 132 3.45 -0.96 11.06
N LEU A 133 4.46 -1.83 11.23
CA LEU A 133 4.82 -2.38 12.56
C LEU A 133 5.90 -1.56 13.26
N ASN A 134 6.91 -1.12 12.51
CA ASN A 134 8.09 -0.49 13.09
C ASN A 134 8.06 1.02 13.01
N GLY A 135 6.88 1.60 12.68
CA GLY A 135 6.59 3.03 12.61
C GLY A 135 7.86 3.80 12.31
N GLN A 136 8.35 3.70 11.06
CA GLN A 136 9.70 4.10 10.66
C GLN A 136 10.13 5.28 11.52
N ARG A 137 11.15 5.13 12.38
CA ARG A 137 11.40 5.97 13.58
C ARG A 137 11.31 7.50 13.37
N SER A 138 11.34 7.96 12.13
CA SER A 138 11.16 9.34 11.66
C SER A 138 9.72 9.81 11.43
N MET A 139 8.70 8.94 11.32
CA MET A 139 7.34 9.33 10.98
C MET A 139 6.59 9.85 12.21
N LYS A 140 6.11 11.10 12.15
CA LYS A 140 5.28 11.69 13.21
C LYS A 140 3.97 10.90 13.37
N THR A 141 3.47 10.78 14.59
CA THR A 141 2.22 10.04 14.91
C THR A 141 1.03 10.44 14.04
N ARG A 142 0.81 11.75 13.84
CA ARG A 142 -0.27 12.25 12.96
C ARG A 142 -0.10 11.78 11.50
N MET A 143 1.14 11.71 11.03
CA MET A 143 1.43 11.23 9.68
C MET A 143 1.15 9.73 9.57
N TYR A 144 1.55 8.94 10.57
CA TYR A 144 1.24 7.50 10.64
C TYR A 144 -0.26 7.23 10.59
N ILE A 145 -1.04 7.95 11.39
CA ILE A 145 -2.52 7.83 11.41
C ILE A 145 -3.11 8.16 10.04
N ASN A 146 -2.69 9.28 9.44
CA ASN A 146 -3.19 9.70 8.14
C ASN A 146 -2.73 8.77 7.01
N ALA A 147 -1.52 8.21 7.10
CA ALA A 147 -1.01 7.20 6.18
C ALA A 147 -1.85 5.92 6.22
N ILE A 148 -2.24 5.46 7.42
CA ILE A 148 -3.19 4.33 7.55
C ILE A 148 -4.50 4.69 6.87
N LYS A 149 -5.09 5.86 7.19
CA LYS A 149 -6.34 6.31 6.56
C LYS A 149 -6.25 6.35 5.03
N LEU A 150 -5.10 6.77 4.51
CA LEU A 150 -4.81 6.78 3.07
C LEU A 150 -4.73 5.35 2.50
N ARG A 151 -3.99 4.46 3.15
CA ARG A 151 -3.80 3.05 2.76
C ARG A 151 -5.12 2.29 2.71
N THR A 152 -6.04 2.60 3.62
CA THR A 152 -7.34 1.91 3.76
C THR A 152 -8.51 2.62 3.11
N ASN A 153 -8.29 3.66 2.28
CA ASN A 153 -9.38 4.46 1.67
C ASN A 153 -10.42 4.98 2.68
N SER A 154 -9.94 5.38 3.85
CA SER A 154 -10.77 5.90 4.95
C SER A 154 -10.37 7.32 5.36
N TYR A 155 -9.56 7.99 4.55
CA TYR A 155 -9.28 9.40 4.70
C TYR A 155 -10.51 10.20 4.26
N GLU A 156 -10.83 11.25 5.02
CA GLU A 156 -12.11 11.97 4.93
C GLU A 156 -12.25 12.75 3.61
N THR A 157 -13.11 12.24 2.73
CA THR A 157 -13.68 12.91 1.54
C THR A 157 -15.17 12.63 1.45
N GLN A 158 -15.93 13.37 0.63
CA GLN A 158 -17.38 13.14 0.50
C GLN A 158 -17.72 11.67 0.24
N VAL A 159 -17.05 11.03 -0.74
CA VAL A 159 -17.27 9.61 -1.05
C VAL A 159 -17.09 8.68 0.16
N THR A 160 -16.18 9.01 1.08
CA THR A 160 -15.95 8.20 2.28
C THR A 160 -16.91 8.53 3.42
N THR A 161 -17.27 9.80 3.62
CA THR A 161 -18.09 10.26 4.75
C THR A 161 -19.58 10.07 4.49
N THR A 162 -20.01 10.05 3.22
CA THR A 162 -21.41 9.85 2.82
C THR A 162 -21.65 8.45 2.23
N ARG A 163 -20.77 7.50 2.57
CA ARG A 163 -20.88 6.13 2.06
C ARG A 163 -22.19 5.48 2.48
N GLY A 164 -22.88 4.87 1.51
CA GLY A 164 -24.19 4.24 1.72
C GLY A 164 -25.35 5.23 1.75
N LEU A 165 -25.08 6.53 1.62
CA LEU A 165 -26.09 7.57 1.48
C LEU A 165 -26.24 7.95 0.00
N ASP A 166 -27.48 8.26 -0.37
CA ASP A 166 -27.83 8.85 -1.66
C ASP A 166 -27.80 10.38 -1.53
N VAL A 167 -26.59 10.93 -1.62
CA VAL A 167 -26.33 12.37 -1.52
C VAL A 167 -25.26 12.77 -2.52
N ASP A 168 -25.21 14.07 -2.84
CA ASP A 168 -24.20 14.62 -3.73
C ASP A 168 -22.78 14.38 -3.20
N LYS A 169 -21.96 13.74 -4.03
CA LYS A 169 -20.55 13.40 -3.77
C LYS A 169 -19.59 14.26 -4.59
N THR A 170 -20.10 15.23 -5.34
CA THR A 170 -19.32 16.11 -6.19
C THR A 170 -18.21 16.80 -5.39
N CYS A 171 -17.02 16.88 -5.98
CA CYS A 171 -15.87 17.56 -5.42
C CYS A 171 -16.19 18.99 -5.04
N ARG A 172 -16.08 19.31 -3.74
CA ARG A 172 -16.41 20.63 -3.18
C ARG A 172 -15.51 21.78 -3.68
N LYS A 173 -14.44 21.48 -4.41
CA LYS A 173 -13.48 22.48 -4.91
C LYS A 173 -13.52 22.67 -6.41
N CYS A 174 -13.53 21.59 -7.19
CA CYS A 174 -13.47 21.70 -8.65
C CYS A 174 -14.79 21.39 -9.35
N HIS A 175 -15.74 20.75 -8.67
CA HIS A 175 -17.06 20.39 -9.22
C HIS A 175 -17.04 19.53 -10.49
N GLN A 176 -15.92 18.84 -10.80
CA GLN A 176 -15.75 18.07 -12.05
C GLN A 176 -15.95 16.56 -11.91
N ALA A 177 -15.92 16.02 -10.69
CA ALA A 177 -16.01 14.59 -10.42
C ALA A 177 -16.35 14.36 -8.94
N ASP A 178 -16.66 13.11 -8.59
CA ASP A 178 -16.81 12.69 -7.19
C ASP A 178 -15.55 12.97 -6.36
N GLU A 179 -15.75 13.48 -5.15
CA GLU A 179 -14.72 13.73 -4.15
C GLU A 179 -14.21 12.41 -3.54
N SER A 180 -13.47 11.67 -4.34
CA SER A 180 -12.74 10.48 -3.92
C SER A 180 -11.28 10.82 -3.61
N LEU A 181 -10.61 9.96 -2.84
CA LEU A 181 -9.15 10.05 -2.65
C LEU A 181 -8.39 10.01 -3.97
N MET A 182 -8.83 9.16 -4.90
CA MET A 182 -8.25 9.09 -6.24
C MET A 182 -8.35 10.45 -6.94
N HIS A 183 -9.53 11.07 -6.96
CA HIS A 183 -9.71 12.39 -7.54
C HIS A 183 -8.81 13.43 -6.88
N VAL A 184 -8.85 13.55 -5.55
CA VAL A 184 -8.08 14.54 -4.78
C VAL A 184 -6.57 14.39 -5.01
N LEU A 185 -6.07 13.15 -5.06
CA LEU A 185 -4.64 12.86 -5.18
C LEU A 185 -4.11 12.82 -6.61
N GLN A 186 -4.97 12.66 -7.62
CA GLN A 186 -4.54 12.44 -9.01
C GLN A 186 -5.01 13.52 -9.98
N CYS A 187 -6.22 14.03 -9.82
CA CYS A 187 -6.92 14.76 -10.89
C CYS A 187 -7.35 16.17 -10.48
N CYS A 188 -7.67 16.41 -9.22
CA CYS A 188 -8.30 17.65 -8.79
C CYS A 188 -7.44 18.89 -9.14
N GLU A 189 -8.04 19.88 -9.79
CA GLU A 189 -7.32 21.11 -10.18
C GLU A 189 -6.90 21.92 -8.94
N SER A 190 -7.75 21.94 -7.90
CA SER A 190 -7.42 22.62 -6.64
C SER A 190 -6.16 22.06 -5.96
N THR A 191 -5.80 20.80 -6.22
CA THR A 191 -4.62 20.16 -5.63
C THR A 191 -3.43 20.07 -6.58
N LYS A 192 -3.49 20.71 -7.75
CA LYS A 192 -2.47 20.63 -8.78
C LYS A 192 -1.07 21.00 -8.30
N GLY A 193 -0.93 22.14 -7.61
CA GLY A 193 0.36 22.58 -7.05
C GLY A 193 1.00 21.56 -6.09
N PRO A 194 0.28 21.12 -5.04
CA PRO A 194 0.75 20.05 -4.16
C PRO A 194 1.06 18.72 -4.89
N ARG A 195 0.28 18.36 -5.92
CA ARG A 195 0.56 17.16 -6.75
C ARG A 195 1.87 17.29 -7.52
N TYR A 196 2.16 18.46 -8.10
CA TYR A 196 3.46 18.72 -8.73
C TYR A 196 4.60 18.67 -7.73
N THR A 197 4.42 19.27 -6.54
CA THR A 197 5.43 19.23 -5.48
C THR A 197 5.79 17.78 -5.09
N ARG A 198 4.78 16.91 -4.94
CA ARG A 198 4.99 15.47 -4.69
C ARG A 198 5.82 14.81 -5.81
N HIS A 199 5.47 15.09 -7.08
CA HIS A 199 6.19 14.53 -8.23
C HIS A 199 7.63 15.04 -8.29
N HIS A 200 7.86 16.35 -8.15
CA HIS A 200 9.21 16.94 -8.15
C HIS A 200 10.09 16.40 -7.03
N HIS A 201 9.53 16.10 -5.85
CA HIS A 201 10.28 15.44 -4.78
C HIS A 201 10.82 14.06 -5.19
N VAL A 202 10.02 13.27 -5.93
CA VAL A 202 10.45 11.97 -6.44
C VAL A 202 11.53 12.17 -7.52
N CYS A 203 11.31 13.07 -8.49
CA CYS A 203 12.28 13.38 -9.53
C CYS A 203 13.63 13.85 -8.95
N SER A 204 13.60 14.71 -7.93
CA SER A 204 14.80 15.20 -7.25
C SER A 204 15.59 14.06 -6.61
N ARG A 205 14.89 13.11 -5.96
CA ARG A 205 15.54 11.92 -5.35
C ARG A 205 16.15 11.01 -6.39
N VAL A 206 15.48 10.79 -7.52
CA VAL A 206 16.02 10.01 -8.64
C VAL A 206 17.25 10.71 -9.24
N THR A 207 17.18 12.01 -9.45
CA THR A 207 18.27 12.82 -9.99
C THR A 207 19.52 12.76 -9.11
N MET A 208 19.36 12.94 -7.79
CA MET A 208 20.48 12.81 -6.85
C MET A 208 21.10 11.41 -6.90
N LYS A 209 20.27 10.35 -6.94
CA LYS A 209 20.77 8.98 -6.97
C LYS A 209 21.56 8.66 -8.24
N LEU A 210 21.11 9.17 -9.39
CA LEU A 210 21.81 9.03 -10.66
C LEU A 210 23.12 9.81 -10.67
N ALA A 211 23.14 11.03 -10.12
CA ALA A 211 24.36 11.82 -9.98
C ALA A 211 25.39 11.13 -9.06
N GLU A 212 24.96 10.56 -7.93
CA GLU A 212 25.80 9.74 -7.04
C GLU A 212 26.37 8.50 -7.77
N ALA A 213 25.62 7.95 -8.72
CA ALA A 213 26.07 6.85 -9.58
C ALA A 213 26.93 7.33 -10.78
N GLY A 214 27.31 8.60 -10.85
CA GLY A 214 28.19 9.14 -11.89
C GLY A 214 27.53 9.42 -13.23
N TYR A 215 26.19 9.54 -13.28
CA TYR A 215 25.50 10.02 -14.47
C TYR A 215 25.51 11.54 -14.55
N THR A 216 25.69 12.08 -15.76
CA THR A 216 25.32 13.46 -16.06
C THR A 216 23.81 13.53 -16.26
N VAL A 217 23.11 14.27 -15.41
CA VAL A 217 21.64 14.30 -15.39
C VAL A 217 21.10 15.62 -15.94
N TYR A 218 20.15 15.51 -16.87
CA TYR A 218 19.42 16.61 -17.47
C TYR A 218 17.93 16.50 -17.13
N THR A 219 17.37 17.52 -16.49
CA THR A 219 15.95 17.55 -16.10
C THR A 219 15.14 18.43 -17.05
N GLU A 220 13.88 18.05 -17.29
CA GLU A 220 12.87 18.85 -17.99
C GLU A 220 13.30 19.39 -19.38
N LYS A 221 14.13 18.64 -20.12
CA LYS A 221 14.58 19.04 -21.46
C LYS A 221 13.49 18.79 -22.49
N SER A 222 13.06 19.86 -23.15
CA SER A 222 12.18 19.78 -24.31
C SER A 222 12.94 19.27 -25.54
N LEU A 223 12.38 18.27 -26.19
CA LEU A 223 12.83 17.71 -27.46
C LEU A 223 11.66 17.76 -28.46
N PRO A 224 11.92 18.03 -29.75
CA PRO A 224 10.88 17.94 -30.77
C PRO A 224 10.25 16.56 -30.79
N ASP A 225 8.92 16.50 -30.93
CA ASP A 225 8.24 15.22 -31.19
C ASP A 225 8.66 14.70 -32.56
N PRO A 226 9.32 13.54 -32.66
CA PRO A 226 9.79 12.98 -33.93
C PRO A 226 8.64 12.57 -34.86
N ASN A 227 7.42 12.44 -34.33
CA ASN A 227 6.22 12.23 -35.14
C ASN A 227 5.68 13.53 -35.76
N ASN A 228 6.43 14.63 -35.61
CA ASN A 228 6.18 15.92 -36.24
C ASN A 228 4.79 16.50 -35.97
N THR A 229 4.29 16.28 -34.74
CA THR A 229 2.99 16.78 -34.28
C THR A 229 3.00 18.29 -34.00
N GLY A 230 4.15 18.96 -34.15
CA GLY A 230 4.34 20.35 -33.74
C GLY A 230 4.48 20.54 -32.22
N HIS A 231 4.44 19.46 -31.44
CA HIS A 231 4.57 19.49 -29.99
C HIS A 231 5.99 19.15 -29.52
N LEU A 232 6.33 19.63 -28.32
CA LEU A 232 7.57 19.26 -27.64
C LEU A 232 7.28 18.15 -26.63
N LEU A 233 8.09 17.10 -26.66
CA LEU A 233 8.11 16.08 -25.62
C LEU A 233 9.15 16.46 -24.57
N ARG A 234 8.77 16.33 -23.30
CA ARG A 234 9.61 16.68 -22.15
C ARG A 234 9.61 15.53 -21.15
N PRO A 235 10.53 14.55 -21.26
CA PRO A 235 10.72 13.58 -20.20
C PRO A 235 11.23 14.28 -18.94
N ASP A 236 10.90 13.74 -17.77
CA ASP A 236 11.32 14.31 -16.50
C ASP A 236 12.86 14.33 -16.36
N ILE A 237 13.52 13.23 -16.74
CA ILE A 237 14.96 13.02 -16.53
C ILE A 237 15.58 12.32 -17.75
N ILE A 238 16.72 12.84 -18.23
CA ILE A 238 17.63 12.16 -19.15
C ILE A 238 18.98 12.05 -18.43
N ALA A 239 19.49 10.84 -18.25
CA ALA A 239 20.76 10.58 -17.57
C ALA A 239 21.74 9.92 -18.53
N VAL A 240 22.96 10.43 -18.64
CA VAL A 240 23.97 9.96 -19.59
C VAL A 240 25.23 9.54 -18.85
N ARG A 241 25.76 8.35 -19.17
CA ARG A 241 27.02 7.82 -18.62
C ARG A 241 27.67 6.87 -19.60
N ALA A 242 28.97 7.02 -19.86
CA ALA A 242 29.78 6.09 -20.66
C ALA A 242 29.15 5.70 -22.02
N GLY A 243 28.67 6.70 -22.78
CA GLY A 243 28.06 6.47 -24.10
C GLY A 243 26.67 5.81 -24.07
N GLN A 244 26.05 5.70 -22.90
CA GLN A 244 24.67 5.22 -22.72
C GLN A 244 23.80 6.33 -22.14
N ALA A 245 22.54 6.42 -22.57
CA ALA A 245 21.55 7.31 -22.00
C ALA A 245 20.33 6.55 -21.47
N ILE A 246 19.73 7.06 -20.41
CA ILE A 246 18.50 6.53 -19.82
C ILE A 246 17.50 7.67 -19.72
N VAL A 247 16.33 7.48 -20.33
CA VAL A 247 15.20 8.40 -20.25
C VAL A 247 14.24 7.88 -19.20
N LEU A 248 13.99 8.68 -18.18
CA LEU A 248 13.15 8.32 -17.04
C LEU A 248 12.02 9.34 -16.89
N ASP A 249 10.80 8.83 -16.74
CA ASP A 249 9.64 9.67 -16.53
C ASP A 249 8.81 9.15 -15.35
N VAL A 250 8.71 9.97 -14.32
CA VAL A 250 8.09 9.64 -13.04
C VAL A 250 6.58 9.77 -13.13
N SER A 251 5.87 8.81 -12.53
CA SER A 251 4.43 8.90 -12.37
C SER A 251 4.01 8.44 -10.99
N CYS A 252 3.28 9.30 -10.28
CA CYS A 252 2.63 8.96 -9.02
C CYS A 252 1.21 8.48 -9.33
N VAL A 253 0.94 7.18 -9.26
CA VAL A 253 -0.39 6.61 -9.57
C VAL A 253 -1.22 6.36 -8.31
N TYR A 254 -2.54 6.32 -8.43
CA TYR A 254 -3.39 5.77 -7.39
C TYR A 254 -3.46 4.25 -7.55
N GLU A 255 -3.20 3.50 -6.49
CA GLU A 255 -2.99 2.06 -6.58
C GLU A 255 -4.32 1.30 -6.66
N THR A 256 -5.07 1.40 -7.76
CA THR A 256 -6.33 0.65 -7.88
C THR A 256 -6.10 -0.85 -8.08
N SER A 257 -5.11 -1.22 -8.89
CA SER A 257 -4.70 -2.60 -9.19
C SER A 257 -3.25 -2.66 -9.69
N GLY A 258 -2.70 -3.85 -9.83
CA GLY A 258 -1.39 -4.04 -10.48
C GLY A 258 -1.37 -3.52 -11.92
N ALA A 259 -2.47 -3.70 -12.67
CA ALA A 259 -2.61 -3.21 -14.04
C ALA A 259 -2.49 -1.69 -14.15
N ALA A 260 -2.92 -0.92 -13.14
CA ALA A 260 -2.76 0.54 -13.15
C ALA A 260 -1.29 0.97 -13.23
N PHE A 261 -0.40 0.24 -12.56
CA PHE A 261 1.04 0.50 -12.60
C PHE A 261 1.65 0.13 -13.96
N LEU A 262 1.29 -1.03 -14.50
CA LEU A 262 1.79 -1.50 -15.79
C LEU A 262 1.31 -0.60 -16.94
N ASN A 263 0.04 -0.19 -16.93
CA ASN A 263 -0.51 0.73 -17.91
C ASN A 263 0.12 2.12 -17.82
N ALA A 264 0.43 2.60 -16.61
CA ALA A 264 1.15 3.87 -16.45
C ALA A 264 2.57 3.77 -17.02
N TYR A 265 3.29 2.68 -16.76
CA TYR A 265 4.61 2.43 -17.31
C TYR A 265 4.60 2.38 -18.84
N ASN A 266 3.75 1.53 -19.42
CA ASN A 266 3.67 1.34 -20.87
C ASN A 266 3.33 2.65 -21.58
N ARG A 267 2.42 3.47 -21.04
CA ARG A 267 2.12 4.79 -21.59
C ARG A 267 3.33 5.72 -21.62
N LYS A 268 4.16 5.74 -20.58
CA LYS A 268 5.39 6.55 -20.56
C LYS A 268 6.42 6.03 -21.58
N VAL A 269 6.63 4.72 -21.63
CA VAL A 269 7.55 4.11 -22.61
C VAL A 269 7.09 4.42 -24.03
N GLN A 270 5.82 4.19 -24.36
CA GLN A 270 5.27 4.50 -25.69
C GLN A 270 5.40 5.98 -26.04
N LYS A 271 5.20 6.88 -25.07
CA LYS A 271 5.32 8.33 -25.27
C LYS A 271 6.75 8.77 -25.61
N TYR A 272 7.77 8.23 -24.94
CA TYR A 272 9.14 8.74 -25.05
C TYR A 272 10.09 7.86 -25.87
N LYS A 273 9.73 6.62 -26.19
CA LYS A 273 10.52 5.76 -27.09
C LYS A 273 10.82 6.42 -28.45
N PRO A 274 9.92 7.21 -29.06
CA PRO A 274 10.24 7.94 -30.28
C PRO A 274 11.46 8.87 -30.16
N LEU A 275 11.77 9.39 -28.96
CA LEU A 275 12.88 10.33 -28.75
C LEU A 275 14.28 9.70 -28.85
N ILE A 276 14.39 8.38 -28.94
CA ILE A 276 15.68 7.67 -28.93
C ILE A 276 16.67 8.23 -29.98
N PRO A 277 16.32 8.40 -31.27
CA PRO A 277 17.27 8.91 -32.26
C PRO A 277 17.78 10.32 -31.95
N ALA A 278 16.89 11.22 -31.57
CA ALA A 278 17.24 12.61 -31.23
C ALA A 278 18.14 12.68 -29.97
N ILE A 279 17.97 11.77 -29.02
CA ILE A 279 18.81 11.67 -27.82
C ILE A 279 20.19 11.11 -28.18
N LYS A 280 20.27 10.09 -29.05
CA LYS A 280 21.55 9.56 -29.53
C LYS A 280 22.40 10.63 -30.19
N GLU A 281 21.79 11.41 -31.08
CA GLU A 281 22.46 12.50 -31.77
C GLU A 281 22.88 13.61 -30.79
N LYS A 282 21.96 14.08 -29.95
CA LYS A 282 22.21 15.21 -29.06
C LYS A 282 23.26 14.96 -27.97
N TYR A 283 23.34 13.73 -27.46
CA TYR A 283 24.21 13.38 -26.34
C TYR A 283 25.33 12.40 -26.70
N ASP A 284 25.53 12.15 -28.00
CA ASP A 284 26.57 11.24 -28.54
C ASP A 284 26.61 9.89 -27.81
N CYS A 285 25.48 9.18 -27.83
CA CYS A 285 25.33 7.90 -27.14
C CYS A 285 24.92 6.75 -28.07
N GLY A 286 25.52 5.57 -27.86
CA GLY A 286 25.28 4.37 -28.68
C GLY A 286 23.99 3.65 -28.30
N GLN A 287 23.57 3.74 -27.03
CA GLN A 287 22.39 3.05 -26.48
C GLN A 287 21.53 4.01 -25.67
N VAL A 288 20.21 3.90 -25.84
CA VAL A 288 19.22 4.69 -25.10
C VAL A 288 18.12 3.77 -24.59
N GLU A 289 17.91 3.76 -23.28
CA GLU A 289 16.81 3.06 -22.64
C GLU A 289 15.72 4.05 -22.22
N VAL A 290 14.46 3.61 -22.20
CA VAL A 290 13.31 4.44 -21.83
C VAL A 290 12.46 3.69 -20.82
N HIS A 291 12.28 4.27 -19.63
CA HIS A 291 11.49 3.67 -18.57
C HIS A 291 10.53 4.68 -17.91
N GLY A 292 9.32 4.20 -17.62
CA GLY A 292 8.47 4.85 -16.63
C GLY A 292 8.94 4.50 -15.21
N LEU A 293 9.04 5.49 -14.34
CA LEU A 293 9.30 5.27 -12.90
C LEU A 293 7.99 5.44 -12.13
N ILE A 294 7.29 4.32 -11.92
CA ILE A 294 5.96 4.34 -11.34
C ILE A 294 6.03 4.11 -9.83
N ILE A 295 5.43 5.02 -9.08
CA ILE A 295 5.31 4.98 -7.62
C ILE A 295 3.86 5.17 -7.22
N GLY A 296 3.44 4.42 -6.22
CA GLY A 296 2.10 4.51 -5.65
C GLY A 296 1.94 5.74 -4.76
N SER A 297 0.84 6.45 -4.91
CA SER A 297 0.51 7.65 -4.13
C SER A 297 0.25 7.33 -2.66
N ARG A 298 -0.10 6.08 -2.33
CA ARG A 298 -0.27 5.54 -0.98
C ARG A 298 0.96 4.76 -0.52
N GLY A 299 2.11 4.96 -1.19
CA GLY A 299 3.42 4.45 -0.77
C GLY A 299 3.61 2.98 -1.12
N SER A 300 3.58 2.64 -2.40
CA SER A 300 3.94 1.29 -2.85
C SER A 300 4.62 1.27 -4.22
N TYR A 301 5.09 0.10 -4.60
CA TYR A 301 5.57 -0.22 -5.93
C TYR A 301 4.87 -1.48 -6.42
N HIS A 302 4.75 -1.63 -7.73
CA HIS A 302 4.45 -2.92 -8.30
C HIS A 302 5.70 -3.80 -8.29
N HIS A 303 5.61 -5.03 -7.78
CA HIS A 303 6.79 -5.91 -7.63
C HIS A 303 7.57 -6.09 -8.94
N ALA A 304 6.86 -6.23 -10.07
CA ALA A 304 7.47 -6.42 -11.39
C ALA A 304 8.29 -5.22 -11.87
N GLN A 305 8.17 -4.04 -11.25
CA GLN A 305 8.91 -2.83 -11.63
C GLN A 305 10.12 -2.55 -10.73
N LEU A 306 10.30 -3.30 -9.63
CA LEU A 306 11.41 -3.08 -8.69
C LEU A 306 12.79 -3.26 -9.35
N HIS A 307 12.91 -4.15 -10.33
CA HIS A 307 14.17 -4.35 -11.05
C HIS A 307 14.65 -3.07 -11.75
N ILE A 308 13.73 -2.25 -12.29
CA ILE A 308 14.07 -0.98 -12.94
C ILE A 308 14.70 -0.02 -11.93
N TRP A 309 14.08 0.08 -10.74
CA TRP A 309 14.60 0.91 -9.66
C TRP A 309 15.97 0.44 -9.15
N HIS A 310 16.17 -0.87 -9.06
CA HIS A 310 17.47 -1.42 -8.67
C HIS A 310 18.56 -1.19 -9.73
N ASN A 311 18.21 -1.28 -11.01
CA ASN A 311 19.14 -1.04 -12.12
C ASN A 311 19.66 0.41 -12.13
N ILE A 312 18.83 1.38 -11.72
CA ILE A 312 19.26 2.78 -11.57
C ILE A 312 19.96 3.08 -10.23
N GLY A 313 20.24 2.05 -9.41
CA GLY A 313 21.05 2.15 -8.20
C GLY A 313 20.29 2.34 -6.88
N PHE A 314 18.97 2.22 -6.85
CA PHE A 314 18.22 2.28 -5.59
C PHE A 314 18.37 0.97 -4.81
N THR A 315 18.72 1.09 -3.53
CA THR A 315 18.68 -0.05 -2.60
C THR A 315 17.25 -0.30 -2.10
N ALA A 316 17.01 -1.45 -1.48
CA ALA A 316 15.74 -1.74 -0.82
C ALA A 316 15.39 -0.68 0.26
N ASN A 317 16.39 -0.13 0.95
CA ASN A 317 16.14 0.91 1.95
C ASN A 317 15.78 2.24 1.29
N ASP A 318 16.47 2.63 0.21
CA ASP A 318 16.13 3.85 -0.55
C ASP A 318 14.66 3.82 -1.02
N LEU A 319 14.22 2.66 -1.54
CA LEU A 319 12.83 2.49 -1.99
C LEU A 319 11.81 2.57 -0.86
N LYS A 320 12.12 2.04 0.33
CA LYS A 320 11.24 2.23 1.51
C LYS A 320 11.05 3.70 1.80
N PHE A 321 12.16 4.46 1.90
CA PHE A 321 12.09 5.89 2.20
C PHE A 321 11.40 6.68 1.09
N LEU A 322 11.65 6.35 -0.18
CA LEU A 322 11.01 7.03 -1.31
C LEU A 322 9.50 6.79 -1.35
N ALA A 323 9.06 5.54 -1.14
CA ALA A 323 7.63 5.20 -1.03
C ALA A 323 6.94 5.95 0.12
N ILE A 324 7.58 5.98 1.29
CA ILE A 324 7.03 6.65 2.46
C ILE A 324 6.97 8.15 2.23
N ASN A 325 8.04 8.77 1.73
CA ASN A 325 8.04 10.20 1.39
C ASN A 325 6.97 10.55 0.34
N CYS A 326 6.75 9.71 -0.67
CA CYS A 326 5.67 9.90 -1.64
C CYS A 326 4.29 9.88 -0.95
N MET A 327 4.05 8.90 -0.09
CA MET A 327 2.82 8.79 0.70
C MET A 327 2.62 9.98 1.65
N GLU A 328 3.67 10.44 2.34
CA GLU A 328 3.60 11.61 3.21
C GLU A 328 3.21 12.87 2.43
N ASN A 329 3.77 13.04 1.23
CA ASN A 329 3.39 14.15 0.35
C ASN A 329 1.95 13.99 -0.16
N SER A 330 1.46 12.77 -0.40
CA SER A 330 0.03 12.54 -0.68
C SER A 330 -0.87 12.89 0.50
N VAL A 331 -0.46 12.62 1.74
CA VAL A 331 -1.18 13.09 2.92
C VAL A 331 -1.22 14.62 2.97
N ARG A 332 -0.13 15.30 2.61
CA ARG A 332 -0.11 16.78 2.50
C ARG A 332 -1.05 17.28 1.41
N VAL A 333 -1.13 16.61 0.26
CA VAL A 333 -2.10 16.93 -0.81
C VAL A 333 -3.54 16.85 -0.27
N ALA A 334 -3.89 15.75 0.41
CA ALA A 334 -5.22 15.57 0.98
C ALA A 334 -5.51 16.55 2.13
N ALA A 335 -4.51 16.89 2.95
CA ALA A 335 -4.65 17.88 4.01
C ALA A 335 -4.85 19.30 3.46
N PHE A 336 -4.10 19.67 2.42
CA PHE A 336 -4.27 20.95 1.70
C PHE A 336 -5.68 21.08 1.14
N PHE A 337 -6.18 20.03 0.49
CA PHE A 337 -7.55 19.98 -0.02
C PHE A 337 -8.57 20.23 1.10
N GLY A 338 -8.46 19.49 2.22
CA GLY A 338 -9.35 19.65 3.37
C GLY A 338 -9.30 21.03 4.02
N GLN A 339 -8.11 21.65 4.10
CA GLN A 339 -7.95 23.03 4.61
C GLN A 339 -8.59 24.04 3.67
N SER A 340 -8.40 23.88 2.35
CA SER A 340 -8.97 24.77 1.33
C SER A 340 -10.49 24.76 1.28
N ILE A 341 -11.13 23.69 1.80
CA ILE A 341 -12.57 23.61 1.98
C ILE A 341 -12.99 24.44 3.19
N ARG A 342 -12.24 24.39 4.30
CA ARG A 342 -12.60 25.11 5.54
C ARG A 342 -12.46 26.63 5.38
N SER A 343 -11.45 27.07 4.63
CA SER A 343 -11.21 28.50 4.37
C SER A 343 -12.17 29.15 3.38
N SER A 344 -13.03 28.40 2.69
CA SER A 344 -14.07 28.96 1.82
C SER A 344 -15.40 29.24 2.53
N TRP A 345 -15.49 28.95 3.83
CA TRP A 345 -16.66 29.23 4.68
C TRP A 345 -16.41 30.34 5.71
N THR A 346 -15.25 30.99 5.64
CA THR A 346 -14.87 32.19 6.39
C THR A 346 -14.64 33.30 5.39
#